data_AF-A0A517N2P0-F1
#
_entry.id   AF-A0A517N2P0-F1
#
_cell.length_a   1.000
_cell.length_b   1.000
_cell.length_c   1.000
_cell.angle_alpha   90.00
_cell.angle_beta   90.00
_cell.angle_gamma   90.00
#
_symmetry.space_group_name_H-M   'P 1'
#
loop_
_entity.id
_entity.type
_entity.pdbx_description
1 polymer ?
#
loop_
_entity_poly.entity_id
_entity_poly.type
_entity_poly.pdbx_seq_one_letter_code
_entity_poly.pdbx_strand_id
1 'polypeptide(L)' 'MEVHSQLGPGLLESTYLLKIVELKAVESILPIHEAQLLSYLKMSNLRVSLLLNFNVERLKHGITRMVNG' A
#
# COMPACT_ATOMS: atom_id res chain seq x y z
N MET A 1 11.62 -16.62 -17.87
CA MET A 1 10.64 -16.84 -16.78
C MET A 1 11.18 -17.77 -15.70
N GLU A 2 12.50 -18.03 -15.64
CA GLU A 2 13.13 -18.98 -14.70
C GLU A 2 13.94 -18.31 -13.57
N VAL A 3 13.99 -16.98 -13.50
CA VAL A 3 14.78 -16.27 -12.46
C VAL A 3 14.17 -16.35 -11.05
N HIS A 4 12.99 -16.97 -10.90
CA HIS A 4 12.21 -16.97 -9.67
C HIS A 4 12.43 -18.19 -8.77
N SER A 5 13.26 -19.17 -9.15
CA SER A 5 13.50 -20.36 -8.31
C SER A 5 14.47 -20.12 -7.14
N GLN A 6 15.21 -19.01 -7.13
CA GLN A 6 16.25 -18.73 -6.13
C GLN A 6 15.80 -17.87 -4.94
N LEU A 7 14.60 -17.29 -5.00
CA LEU A 7 14.03 -16.53 -3.90
C LEU A 7 13.05 -17.45 -3.17
N GLY A 8 13.42 -17.89 -1.96
CA GLY A 8 12.58 -18.77 -1.15
C GLY A 8 11.15 -18.24 -0.98
N PRO A 9 10.20 -19.10 -0.56
CA PRO A 9 8.76 -18.83 -0.56
C PRO A 9 8.41 -17.46 0.08
N GLY A 10 9.09 -17.06 1.14
CA GLY A 10 8.83 -15.78 1.82
C GLY A 10 9.08 -14.49 0.99
N LEU A 11 10.01 -14.49 0.03
CA LEU A 11 10.30 -13.28 -0.78
C LEU A 11 9.34 -13.13 -1.96
N LEU A 12 9.02 -14.23 -2.64
CA LEU A 12 8.08 -14.22 -3.76
C LEU A 12 6.66 -13.96 -3.27
N GLU A 13 6.26 -14.60 -2.18
CA GLU A 13 4.91 -14.47 -1.64
C GLU A 13 4.63 -13.02 -1.22
N SER A 14 5.62 -12.32 -0.62
CA SER A 14 5.52 -10.88 -0.28
C SER A 14 5.31 -9.95 -1.49
N THR A 15 5.77 -10.39 -2.67
CA THR A 15 5.67 -9.67 -3.95
C THR A 15 4.28 -9.82 -4.57
N TYR A 16 3.60 -10.95 -4.34
CA TYR A 16 2.28 -11.26 -4.88
C TYR A 16 1.12 -11.09 -3.88
N LEU A 17 1.37 -10.62 -2.65
CA LEU A 17 0.29 -10.26 -1.73
C LEU A 17 -0.57 -9.13 -2.32
N LEU A 18 -1.87 -9.39 -2.48
CA LEU A 18 -2.87 -8.37 -2.80
C LEU A 18 -2.85 -7.30 -1.71
N LYS A 19 -2.57 -6.05 -2.11
CA LYS A 19 -2.54 -4.87 -1.25
C LYS A 19 -3.54 -3.87 -1.79
N ILE A 20 -4.33 -3.26 -0.90
CA ILE A 20 -5.14 -2.10 -1.31
C ILE A 20 -4.20 -0.92 -1.52
N VAL A 21 -4.42 -0.21 -2.63
CA VAL A 21 -3.70 1.03 -2.96
C VAL A 21 -4.73 2.14 -3.13
N GLU A 22 -4.65 3.16 -2.27
CA GLU A 22 -5.45 4.40 -2.37
C GLU A 22 -4.61 5.46 -3.08
N LEU A 23 -5.11 6.01 -4.18
CA LEU A 23 -4.43 7.05 -4.96
C LEU A 23 -5.08 8.41 -4.71
N LYS A 24 -4.24 9.43 -4.50
CA LYS A 24 -4.65 10.83 -4.33
C LYS A 24 -3.72 11.75 -5.13
N ALA A 25 -4.22 12.94 -5.45
CA ALA A 25 -3.44 14.04 -5.99
C ALA A 25 -3.95 15.35 -5.36
N VAL A 26 -3.76 15.46 -4.05
CA VAL A 26 -4.31 16.54 -3.21
C VAL A 26 -3.20 17.28 -2.48
N GLU A 27 -3.40 18.56 -2.14
CA GLU A 27 -2.40 19.38 -1.43
C GLU A 27 -1.91 18.73 -0.13
N SER A 28 -2.82 18.16 0.66
CA SER A 28 -2.48 17.46 1.90
C SER A 28 -3.35 16.22 2.09
N ILE A 29 -2.75 15.19 2.68
CA ILE A 29 -3.51 14.04 3.18
C ILE A 29 -4.19 14.45 4.48
N LEU A 30 -5.51 14.29 4.51
CA LEU A 30 -6.33 14.55 5.68
C LEU A 30 -6.61 13.24 6.44
N PRO A 31 -6.88 13.29 7.76
CA PRO A 31 -7.19 12.09 8.56
C PRO A 31 -8.33 11.24 8.01
N ILE A 32 -9.30 11.84 7.30
CA ILE A 32 -10.40 11.11 6.67
C ILE A 32 -9.93 10.15 5.57
N HIS A 33 -8.85 10.48 4.83
CA HIS A 33 -8.30 9.59 3.81
C HIS A 33 -7.70 8.33 4.42
N GLU A 34 -7.04 8.47 5.56
CA GLU A 34 -6.51 7.34 6.34
C GLU A 34 -7.63 6.49 6.92
N ALA A 35 -8.65 7.12 7.51
CA ALA A 35 -9.82 6.43 8.05
C ALA A 35 -10.58 5.62 6.98
N GLN A 36 -10.70 6.18 5.77
CA GLN A 36 -11.29 5.50 4.61
C GLN A 36 -10.47 4.26 4.24
N LEU A 37 -9.15 4.40 4.08
CA LEU A 37 -8.27 3.28 3.72
C LEU A 37 -8.25 2.19 4.80
N LEU A 38 -8.26 2.55 6.08
CA LEU A 38 -8.37 1.60 7.19
C LEU A 38 -9.69 0.84 7.16
N SER A 39 -10.78 1.49 6.79
CA SER A 39 -12.10 0.83 6.67
C SER A 39 -12.06 -0.24 5.58
N TYR A 40 -11.50 0.08 4.42
CA TYR A 40 -11.31 -0.91 3.35
C TYR A 40 -10.39 -2.05 3.74
N LEU A 41 -9.28 -1.74 4.43
CA LEU A 41 -8.30 -2.74 4.87
C LEU A 41 -8.91 -3.75 5.85
N LYS A 42 -9.78 -3.29 6.77
CA LYS A 42 -10.56 -4.13 7.68
C LYS A 42 -11.57 -5.01 6.94
N MET A 43 -12.32 -4.43 6.01
CA MET A 43 -13.34 -5.15 5.24
C MET A 43 -12.74 -6.22 4.31
N SER A 44 -11.55 -5.99 3.78
CA SER A 44 -10.88 -6.92 2.88
C SER A 44 -10.08 -8.01 3.59
N ASN A 45 -10.04 -8.02 4.93
CA ASN A 45 -9.19 -8.90 5.74
C ASN A 45 -7.71 -8.90 5.31
N LEU A 46 -7.22 -7.75 4.85
CA LEU A 46 -5.81 -7.56 4.45
C LEU A 46 -5.05 -6.88 5.58
N ARG A 47 -3.74 -7.12 5.67
CA ARG A 47 -2.90 -6.55 6.74
C ARG A 47 -2.20 -5.27 6.36
N VAL A 48 -1.97 -5.03 5.07
CA VAL A 48 -1.14 -3.92 4.58
C VAL A 48 -1.83 -3.22 3.41
N SER A 49 -1.80 -1.88 3.42
CA SER A 49 -2.16 -1.03 2.29
C SER A 49 -1.15 0.08 2.06
N LEU A 50 -1.25 0.72 0.89
CA LEU A 50 -0.47 1.90 0.52
C LEU A 50 -1.42 3.06 0.21
N LEU A 51 -1.13 4.22 0.79
CA LEU A 51 -1.70 5.50 0.41
C LEU A 51 -0.65 6.26 -0.41
N LEU A 52 -0.98 6.63 -1.63
CA LEU A 52 -0.10 7.33 -2.56
C LEU A 52 -0.67 8.72 -2.88
N ASN A 53 -0.01 9.77 -2.43
CA ASN A 53 -0.29 11.14 -2.88
C ASN A 53 0.70 11.57 -3.97
N PHE A 54 0.20 11.79 -5.18
CA PHE A 54 1.00 12.23 -6.32
C PHE A 54 1.27 13.73 -6.36
N ASN A 55 0.63 14.53 -5.50
CA ASN A 55 0.89 15.96 -5.43
C ASN A 55 2.16 16.28 -4.62
N VAL A 56 3.28 15.68 -5.03
CA VAL A 56 4.62 15.83 -4.46
C VAL A 56 5.64 15.79 -5.59
N GLU A 57 6.76 16.49 -5.43
CA GLU A 57 7.84 16.52 -6.44
C GLU A 57 8.48 15.13 -6.66
N ARG A 58 8.57 14.32 -5.61
CA ARG A 58 9.15 12.98 -5.65
C ARG A 58 8.19 11.99 -5.02
N LEU A 59 7.78 10.97 -5.78
CA LEU A 59 6.77 10.00 -5.35
C LEU A 59 7.08 9.37 -3.98
N LYS A 60 8.37 9.11 -3.67
CA LYS A 60 8.79 8.56 -2.37
C LYS A 60 8.33 9.38 -1.16
N HIS A 61 8.03 10.67 -1.31
CA HIS A 61 7.51 11.53 -0.25
C HIS A 61 5.99 11.45 -0.10
N GLY A 62 5.29 10.90 -1.09
CA GLY A 62 3.84 10.73 -1.10
C GLY A 62 3.39 9.32 -0.73
N ILE A 63 4.29 8.43 -0.31
CA ILE A 63 3.97 7.03 0.04
C ILE A 63 3.81 6.90 1.54
N THR A 64 2.62 6.50 1.98
CA THR A 64 2.35 6.08 3.35
C THR A 64 1.94 4.61 3.37
N ARG A 65 2.67 3.79 4.14
CA ARG A 65 2.29 2.39 4.39
C ARG A 65 1.39 2.32 5.61
N MET A 66 0.22 1.73 5.46
CA MET A 66 -0.72 1.50 6.56
C MET A 66 -0.81 0.01 6.90
N VAL A 67 -0.97 -0.29 8.18
CA VAL A 67 -1.06 -1.65 8.71
C VAL A 67 -2.29 -1.77 9.60
N ASN A 68 -3.10 -2.81 9.37
CA ASN A 68 -4.16 -3.18 10.30
C ASN A 68 -3.54 -4.03 11.41
N GLY A 69 -3.66 -3.56 12.66
CA GLY A 69 -3.17 -4.25 13.86
C GLY A 69 -4.07 -5.38 14.31
#